data_AF-A0A7W6ZRX8-F1
#
_entry.id   AF-A0A7W6ZRX8-F1
#
_cell.length_a   1.000
_cell.length_b   1.000
_cell.length_c   1.000
_cell.angle_alpha   90.00
_cell.angle_beta   90.00
_cell.angle_gamma   90.00
#
_symmetry.space_group_name_H-M   'P 1'
#
loop_
_entity.id
_entity.type
_entity.pdbx_description
1 polymer ?
#
loop_
_entity_poly.entity_id
_entity_poly.type
_entity_poly.pdbx_seq_one_letter_code
_entity_poly.pdbx_strand_id
1 'polypeptide(L)'
;MILHTPCEALRLGKCLELRYDGYFRVVEVHAVGVTEEGHGIMRVWQVRGGSNSGERQGWKLMRLDETFSTHVIDEKSSAPRTGYKRGDKVMASIRCQI
;
A
#
# COMPACT_ATOMS: atom_id res chain seq x y z
N MET A 1 -1.96 10.52 -11.39
CA MET A 1 -3.12 9.70 -10.97
C MET A 1 -2.75 8.58 -10.00
N ILE A 2 -1.64 7.85 -10.19
CA ILE A 2 -1.30 6.64 -9.39
C ILE A 2 -1.16 6.86 -7.87
N LEU A 3 -0.60 8.00 -7.42
CA LEU A 3 -0.48 8.33 -5.99
C LEU A 3 -1.83 8.68 -5.30
N HIS A 4 -2.87 9.00 -6.08
CA HIS A 4 -4.12 9.50 -5.52
C HIS A 4 -4.91 8.39 -4.83
N THR A 5 -5.13 7.27 -5.54
CA THR A 5 -5.98 6.17 -5.08
C THR A 5 -5.49 5.53 -3.77
N PRO A 6 -4.18 5.27 -3.55
CA PRO A 6 -3.71 4.74 -2.27
C PRO A 6 -3.90 5.71 -1.10
N CYS A 7 -3.67 7.01 -1.32
CA CYS A 7 -3.94 8.02 -0.29
C CYS A 7 -5.44 8.21 -0.04
N GLU A 8 -6.28 8.02 -1.05
CA GLU A 8 -7.73 8.02 -0.91
C GLU A 8 -8.20 6.82 -0.07
N ALA A 9 -7.72 5.61 -0.36
CA ALA A 9 -8.00 4.42 0.46
C ALA A 9 -7.65 4.65 1.94
N LEU A 10 -6.46 5.20 2.20
CA LEU A 10 -6.01 5.56 3.54
C LEU A 10 -6.97 6.54 4.23
N ARG A 11 -7.33 7.64 3.55
CA ARG A 11 -8.22 8.67 4.11
C ARG A 11 -9.63 8.16 4.37
N LEU A 12 -10.12 7.28 3.51
CA LEU A 12 -11.45 6.66 3.65
C LEU A 12 -11.46 5.53 4.69
N GLY A 13 -10.30 5.10 5.20
CA GLY A 13 -10.20 3.94 6.08
C GLY A 13 -10.64 2.64 5.40
N LYS A 14 -10.36 2.52 4.09
CA LYS A 14 -10.77 1.40 3.24
C LYS A 14 -9.57 0.61 2.72
N CYS A 15 -9.78 -0.67 2.43
CA CYS A 15 -8.80 -1.49 1.74
C CYS A 15 -8.65 -1.05 0.28
N LEU A 16 -7.45 -1.25 -0.25
CA LEU A 16 -7.10 -1.05 -1.65
C LEU A 16 -6.93 -2.42 -2.31
N GLU A 17 -7.68 -2.67 -3.38
CA GLU A 17 -7.41 -3.79 -4.28
C GLU A 17 -6.49 -3.33 -5.41
N LEU A 18 -5.55 -4.18 -5.80
CA LEU A 18 -4.60 -3.91 -6.86
C LEU A 18 -4.06 -5.20 -7.47
N ARG A 19 -3.43 -5.07 -8.63
CA ARG A 19 -2.60 -6.11 -9.22
C ARG A 19 -1.11 -5.79 -9.06
N TYR A 20 -0.34 -6.76 -8.58
CA TYR A 20 1.11 -6.65 -8.37
C TYR A 20 1.78 -8.01 -8.59
N ASP A 21 2.86 -8.03 -9.36
CA ASP A 21 3.53 -9.25 -9.85
C ASP A 21 2.56 -10.26 -10.49
N GLY A 22 1.56 -9.76 -11.22
CA GLY A 22 0.54 -10.60 -11.85
C GLY A 22 -0.60 -11.06 -10.94
N TYR A 23 -0.54 -10.87 -9.62
CA TYR A 23 -1.57 -11.29 -8.66
C TYR A 23 -2.48 -10.16 -8.23
N PHE A 24 -3.75 -10.47 -8.00
CA PHE A 24 -4.65 -9.61 -7.22
C PHE A 24 -4.29 -9.67 -5.74
N ARG A 25 -4.27 -8.49 -5.11
CA ARG A 25 -3.95 -8.30 -3.70
C ARG A 25 -4.89 -7.28 -3.11
N VAL A 26 -5.34 -7.56 -1.88
CA VAL A 26 -6.09 -6.61 -1.06
C VAL A 26 -5.21 -6.18 0.09
N VAL A 27 -5.01 -4.87 0.22
CA VAL A 27 -4.03 -4.29 1.12
C VAL A 27 -4.60 -3.13 1.93
N GLU A 28 -4.07 -2.94 3.12
CA GLU A 28 -4.32 -1.79 3.98
C GLU A 28 -3.16 -0.80 3.87
N VAL A 29 -3.47 0.43 3.44
CA VAL A 29 -2.44 1.46 3.20
C VAL A 29 -2.09 2.16 4.51
N HIS A 30 -0.79 2.22 4.82
CA HIS A 30 -0.28 2.86 6.03
C HIS A 30 0.51 4.14 5.75
N ALA A 31 1.29 4.14 4.68
CA ALA A 31 1.98 5.33 4.19
C ALA A 31 2.19 5.24 2.68
N VAL A 32 2.19 6.40 2.03
CA VAL A 32 2.49 6.57 0.61
C VAL A 32 3.49 7.69 0.48
N GLY A 33 4.53 7.48 -0.31
CA GLY A 33 5.62 8.43 -0.45
C GLY A 33 6.45 8.15 -1.68
N VAL A 34 7.63 8.73 -1.68
CA VAL A 34 8.60 8.65 -2.78
C VAL A 34 9.98 8.36 -2.18
N THR A 35 10.75 7.49 -2.82
CA THR A 35 12.15 7.20 -2.43
C THR A 35 13.08 8.33 -2.84
N GLU A 36 14.35 8.28 -2.43
CA GLU A 36 15.38 9.25 -2.85
C GLU A 36 15.60 9.22 -4.37
N GLU A 37 15.45 8.05 -5.00
CA GLU A 37 15.55 7.86 -6.46
C GLU A 37 14.28 8.31 -7.21
N GLY A 38 13.29 8.88 -6.50
CA GLY A 38 12.07 9.41 -7.09
C GLY A 38 10.99 8.36 -7.40
N HIS A 39 11.13 7.14 -6.88
CA HIS A 39 10.13 6.09 -7.11
C HIS A 39 8.98 6.18 -6.11
N GLY A 40 7.75 6.20 -6.63
CA GLY A 40 6.55 6.14 -5.80
C GLY A 40 6.44 4.79 -5.10
N ILE A 41 6.28 4.81 -3.78
CA ILE A 41 6.15 3.61 -2.95
C ILE A 41 5.01 3.73 -1.95
N MET A 42 4.52 2.58 -1.48
CA MET A 42 3.61 2.52 -0.35
C MET A 42 3.98 1.41 0.62
N ARG A 43 3.83 1.72 1.91
CA ARG A 43 3.90 0.75 3.01
C ARG A 43 2.49 0.25 3.26
N VAL A 44 2.30 -1.06 3.13
CA VAL A 44 0.98 -1.69 3.25
C VAL A 44 1.04 -2.94 4.11
N TRP A 45 -0.11 -3.32 4.65
CA TRP A 45 -0.33 -4.67 5.15
C TRP A 45 -1.18 -5.43 4.14
N GLN A 46 -0.67 -6.54 3.60
CA GLN A 46 -1.46 -7.41 2.75
C GLN A 46 -2.44 -8.22 3.60
N VAL A 47 -3.73 -8.10 3.30
CA VAL A 47 -4.81 -8.80 4.02
C VAL A 47 -5.10 -10.15 3.35
N ARG A 48 -5.08 -10.19 2.02
CA ARG A 48 -5.27 -11.43 1.24
C ARG A 48 -4.82 -11.24 -0.21
N GLY A 49 -4.85 -12.34 -0.96
CA GLY A 49 -4.47 -12.39 -2.37
C GLY A 49 -3.19 -13.16 -2.61
N GLY A 50 -2.63 -13.01 -3.80
CA GLY A 50 -1.41 -13.72 -4.21
C GLY A 50 -0.13 -13.07 -3.70
N SER A 51 0.96 -13.85 -3.73
CA SER A 51 2.32 -13.38 -3.48
C SER A 51 3.29 -14.39 -4.07
N ASN A 52 4.35 -13.91 -4.75
CA ASN A 52 5.40 -14.78 -5.30
C ASN A 52 6.10 -15.60 -4.21
N SER A 53 6.28 -15.05 -3.00
CA SER A 53 6.92 -15.76 -1.89
C SER A 53 6.00 -16.75 -1.17
N GLY A 54 4.74 -16.86 -1.57
CA GLY A 54 3.72 -17.63 -0.84
C GLY A 54 3.21 -16.96 0.44
N GLU A 55 3.86 -15.89 0.93
CA GLU A 55 3.40 -15.10 2.07
C GLU A 55 2.23 -14.20 1.65
N ARG A 56 1.00 -14.66 1.91
CA ARG A 56 -0.24 -14.01 1.46
C ARG A 56 -0.78 -12.94 2.40
N GLN A 57 -0.17 -12.78 3.58
CA GLN A 57 -0.55 -11.79 4.58
C GLN A 57 0.70 -11.21 5.26
N GLY A 58 0.70 -9.92 5.57
CA GLY A 58 1.83 -9.28 6.28
C GLY A 58 2.29 -7.97 5.69
N TRP A 59 3.33 -7.39 6.29
CA TRP A 59 3.93 -6.13 5.84
C TRP A 59 4.55 -6.26 4.46
N LYS A 60 4.23 -5.32 3.57
CA LYS A 60 4.84 -5.18 2.24
C LYS A 60 5.22 -3.73 1.99
N LEU A 61 6.32 -3.56 1.26
CA LEU A 61 6.67 -2.31 0.61
C LEU A 61 6.46 -2.53 -0.89
N MET A 62 5.60 -1.75 -1.52
CA MET A 62 5.22 -1.92 -2.92
C MET A 62 5.56 -0.68 -3.74
N ARG A 63 6.10 -0.90 -4.94
CA ARG A 63 6.35 0.12 -5.95
C ARG A 63 5.06 0.48 -6.67
N LEU A 64 4.72 1.76 -6.74
CA LEU A 64 3.47 2.22 -7.33
C LEU A 64 3.44 2.11 -8.85
N ASP A 65 4.60 2.22 -9.50
CA ASP A 65 4.79 2.00 -10.93
C ASP A 65 4.67 0.52 -11.34
N GLU A 66 4.69 -0.40 -10.38
CA GLU A 66 4.46 -1.84 -10.57
C GLU A 66 3.02 -2.27 -10.20
N THR A 67 2.21 -1.33 -9.66
CA THR A 67 0.80 -1.58 -9.38
C THR A 67 -0.07 -1.28 -10.59
N PHE A 68 -0.97 -2.20 -10.92
CA PHE A 68 -1.97 -2.04 -11.97
C PHE A 68 -3.38 -2.21 -11.40
N SER A 69 -4.39 -1.64 -12.06
CA SER A 69 -5.81 -1.78 -11.68
C SER A 69 -6.06 -1.50 -10.19
N THR A 70 -5.67 -0.32 -9.71
CA THR A 70 -5.84 0.09 -8.31
C THR A 70 -7.24 0.63 -8.06
N HIS A 71 -7.96 0.01 -7.11
CA HIS A 71 -9.34 0.35 -6.77
C HIS A 71 -9.55 0.37 -5.26
N VAL A 72 -10.15 1.45 -4.74
CA VAL A 72 -10.66 1.45 -3.36
C VAL A 72 -11.90 0.56 -3.33
N ILE A 73 -11.92 -0.43 -2.43
CA ILE A 73 -13.04 -1.35 -2.30
C ILE A 73 -13.85 -1.06 -1.03
N ASP A 74 -15.11 -1.49 -0.99
CA ASP A 74 -15.98 -1.33 0.18
C ASP A 74 -15.68 -2.35 1.27
N GLU A 75 -14.42 -2.39 1.70
CA GLU A 75 -13.95 -3.18 2.82
C GLU A 75 -13.17 -2.28 3.76
N LYS A 76 -13.46 -2.39 5.06
CA LYS A 76 -12.84 -1.56 6.07
C LYS A 76 -11.38 -1.95 6.30
N SER A 77 -10.49 -0.97 6.31
CA SER A 77 -9.11 -1.16 6.74
C SER A 77 -9.03 -1.31 8.26
N SER A 78 -8.22 -2.26 8.73
CA SER A 78 -7.86 -2.36 10.16
C SER A 78 -6.56 -1.63 10.49
N ALA A 79 -6.07 -0.75 9.61
CA ALA A 79 -4.89 0.04 9.88
C ALA A 79 -5.14 1.03 11.04
N PRO A 80 -4.13 1.34 11.87
CA PRO A 80 -2.76 0.83 11.78
C PRO A 80 -2.61 -0.58 12.35
N ARG A 81 -1.91 -1.45 11.62
CA ARG A 81 -1.51 -2.78 12.10
C ARG A 81 -0.34 -2.69 13.07
N THR A 82 -0.26 -3.66 13.98
CA THR A 82 0.84 -3.77 14.94
C THR A 82 2.19 -3.77 14.24
N GLY A 83 3.11 -2.93 14.73
CA GLY A 83 4.46 -2.78 14.18
C GLY A 83 4.62 -1.62 13.19
N TYR A 84 3.53 -0.92 12.83
CA TYR A 84 3.64 0.30 12.04
C TYR A 84 4.44 1.38 12.78
N LYS A 85 5.34 2.05 12.07
CA LYS A 85 6.10 3.21 12.55
C LYS A 85 5.95 4.35 11.53
N ARG A 86 5.58 5.54 12.02
CA ARG A 86 5.51 6.75 11.19
C ARG A 86 6.90 7.19 10.76
N GLY A 87 6.98 7.94 9.67
CA GLY A 87 8.27 8.41 9.14
C GLY A 87 9.13 7.26 8.60
N ASP A 88 8.53 6.41 7.75
CA ASP A 88 9.23 5.30 7.12
C ASP A 88 10.47 5.82 6.40
N LYS A 89 11.66 5.42 6.88
CA LYS A 89 12.94 5.97 6.42
C LYS A 89 13.25 5.67 4.95
N VAL A 90 12.54 4.70 4.35
CA VAL A 90 12.65 4.42 2.91
C VAL A 90 11.99 5.52 2.07
N MET A 91 11.04 6.27 2.64
CA MET A 91 10.37 7.39 1.98
C MET A 91 11.14 8.69 2.26
N ALA A 92 11.84 9.20 1.26
CA ALA A 92 12.49 10.50 1.31
C ALA A 92 11.46 11.64 1.48
N SER A 93 10.28 11.48 0.89
CA SER A 93 9.13 12.35 1.17
C SER A 93 7.84 11.55 1.30
N ILE A 94 7.00 11.93 2.26
CA ILE A 94 5.75 11.25 2.57
C ILE A 94 4.59 12.11 2.06
N ARG A 95 3.75 11.52 1.19
CA ARG A 95 2.58 12.17 0.61
C ARG A 95 1.35 12.06 1.51
N CYS A 96 1.15 10.90 2.12
CA CYS A 96 0.13 10.65 3.13
C CYS A 96 0.58 9.50 4.04
N GLN A 97 0.16 9.54 5.31
CA GLN A 97 0.35 8.48 6.28
C GLN A 97 -0.76 8.58 7.33
N ILE A 98 -0.97 7.50 8.08
CA ILE A 98 -1.87 7.49 9.25
C ILE A 98 -1.40 8.51 10.30
#